data_AF-A0A257QMY9-F1
#
_entry.id   AF-A0A257QMY9-F1
#
_cell.length_a   1.000
_cell.length_b   1.000
_cell.length_c   1.000
_cell.angle_alpha   90.00
_cell.angle_beta   90.00
_cell.angle_gamma   90.00
#
_symmetry.space_group_name_H-M   'P 1'
#
loop_
_entity.id
_entity.type
_entity.pdbx_description
1 polymer ?
#
loop_
_entity_poly.entity_id
_entity_poly.type
_entity_poly.pdbx_seq_one_letter_code
_entity_poly.pdbx_strand_id
1 'polypeptide(L)'
;MGVGLGLALCLTGCAAPAATGEAVLGANILAVASIHRTVPDAIYSWVTGRDCSLVRLDRGEPYCRTPEPLPPPVPYCTQTIGAVTCWRDPQNLPDHAPEVAQGPQSLSPAQLANRRRTWP
;
A
#
# COMPACT_ATOMS: atom_id res chain seq x y z
N MET A 1 6.32 24.06 -42.42
CA MET A 1 5.86 22.76 -41.87
C MET A 1 6.24 22.73 -40.40
N GLY A 2 5.32 22.47 -39.47
CA GLY A 2 5.74 22.06 -38.11
C GLY A 2 5.12 22.74 -36.88
N VAL A 3 3.96 23.42 -36.94
CA VAL A 3 3.31 23.96 -35.72
C VAL A 3 1.94 23.31 -35.43
N GLY A 4 1.45 22.44 -36.31
CA GLY A 4 0.10 21.85 -36.20
C GLY A 4 -0.05 20.64 -35.28
N LEU A 5 1.04 19.97 -34.87
CA LEU A 5 0.94 18.67 -34.17
C LEU A 5 1.11 18.77 -32.65
N GLY A 6 1.74 19.83 -32.14
CA GLY A 6 1.98 20.00 -30.69
C GLY A 6 0.75 20.47 -29.91
N LEU A 7 -0.14 21.23 -30.56
CA LEU A 7 -1.35 21.77 -29.93
C LEU A 7 -2.51 20.76 -29.87
N ALA A 8 -2.43 19.64 -30.59
CA ALA A 8 -3.51 18.64 -30.63
C ALA A 8 -3.51 17.71 -29.39
N LEU A 9 -2.36 17.52 -28.72
CA LEU A 9 -2.28 16.68 -27.51
C LEU A 9 -2.83 17.37 -26.25
N CYS A 10 -3.00 18.69 -26.25
CA CYS A 10 -3.55 19.42 -25.10
C CYS A 10 -5.07 19.65 -25.20
N LEU A 11 -5.70 19.37 -26.35
CA LEU A 11 -7.14 19.60 -26.53
C LEU A 11 -8.04 18.38 -26.24
N THR A 12 -7.48 17.19 -25.97
CA THR A 12 -8.28 16.06 -25.44
C THR A 12 -8.72 16.28 -23.98
N GLY A 13 -8.23 17.33 -23.31
CA GLY A 13 -8.67 17.72 -21.97
C GLY A 13 -9.89 18.65 -21.93
N CYS A 14 -10.31 19.24 -23.05
CA CYS A 14 -11.31 20.33 -23.05
C CYS A 14 -12.73 19.92 -23.53
N ALA A 15 -13.00 18.62 -23.65
CA ALA A 15 -14.36 18.10 -23.84
C ALA A 15 -14.82 17.21 -22.67
N ALA A 16 -14.20 17.34 -21.49
CA ALA A 16 -14.86 16.91 -20.27
C ALA A 16 -16.06 17.85 -20.06
N PRO A 17 -17.29 17.37 -19.91
CA PRO A 17 -18.39 18.22 -19.49
C PRO A 17 -18.04 18.68 -18.08
N ALA A 18 -17.46 19.89 -17.98
CA ALA A 18 -17.23 20.52 -16.71
C ALA A 18 -18.61 20.75 -16.08
N ALA A 19 -18.90 19.98 -15.04
CA ALA A 19 -20.03 20.16 -14.11
C ALA A 19 -21.45 19.81 -14.61
N THR A 20 -21.64 18.79 -15.46
CA THR A 20 -22.91 18.04 -15.45
C THR A 20 -22.78 16.83 -14.53
N GLY A 21 -23.84 16.47 -13.79
CA GLY A 21 -23.82 15.34 -12.85
C GLY A 21 -23.41 14.01 -13.50
N GLU A 22 -23.70 13.85 -14.79
CA GLU A 22 -23.34 12.67 -15.59
C GLU A 22 -21.83 12.56 -15.83
N ALA A 23 -21.14 13.68 -16.07
CA ALA A 23 -19.70 13.70 -16.26
C ALA A 23 -18.96 13.32 -14.98
N VAL A 24 -19.44 13.82 -13.84
CA VAL A 24 -18.91 13.48 -12.52
C VAL A 24 -19.14 12.01 -12.21
N LEU A 25 -20.32 11.47 -12.53
CA LEU A 25 -20.60 10.04 -12.38
C LEU A 25 -19.67 9.19 -13.26
N GLY A 26 -19.54 9.53 -14.54
CA GLY A 26 -18.66 8.82 -15.48
C GLY A 26 -17.19 8.85 -15.03
N ALA A 27 -16.70 9.99 -14.55
CA ALA A 27 -15.35 10.12 -14.02
C ALA A 27 -15.13 9.25 -12.78
N ASN A 28 -16.12 9.18 -11.87
CA ASN A 28 -16.03 8.32 -10.69
C ASN A 28 -16.05 6.84 -11.05
N ILE A 29 -16.87 6.42 -12.01
CA ILE A 29 -16.89 5.02 -12.48
C ILE A 29 -15.53 4.64 -13.07
N LEU A 30 -14.98 5.48 -13.93
CA LEU A 30 -13.66 5.26 -14.54
C LEU A 30 -12.55 5.25 -13.48
N ALA A 31 -12.60 6.16 -12.51
CA ALA A 31 -11.65 6.20 -11.40
C ALA A 31 -11.73 4.92 -10.55
N VAL A 32 -12.93 4.44 -10.23
CA VAL A 32 -13.08 3.18 -9.48
C VAL A 32 -12.60 1.97 -10.28
N ALA A 33 -12.81 1.95 -11.59
CA ALA A 33 -12.32 0.88 -12.46
C ALA A 33 -10.79 0.90 -12.62
N SER A 34 -10.15 2.08 -12.60
CA SER A 34 -8.71 2.23 -12.86
C SER A 34 -7.85 2.25 -11.60
N ILE A 35 -8.25 3.05 -10.61
CA ILE A 35 -7.49 3.29 -9.37
C ILE A 35 -8.20 2.77 -8.12
N HIS A 36 -9.36 2.10 -8.28
CA HIS A 36 -10.18 1.56 -7.18
C HIS A 36 -10.61 2.60 -6.13
N ARG A 37 -10.76 3.85 -6.56
CA ARG A 37 -11.17 4.99 -5.73
C ARG A 37 -12.03 5.95 -6.53
N THR A 38 -12.87 6.72 -5.86
CA THR A 38 -13.57 7.83 -6.52
C THR A 38 -12.64 9.02 -6.70
N VAL A 39 -13.00 9.96 -7.57
CA VAL A 39 -12.24 11.21 -7.77
C VAL A 39 -12.08 12.02 -6.47
N PRO A 40 -13.13 12.26 -5.65
CA PRO A 40 -12.96 12.97 -4.39
C PRO A 40 -12.08 12.21 -3.38
N ASP A 41 -12.16 10.87 -3.35
CA ASP A 41 -11.29 10.06 -2.49
C ASP A 41 -9.81 10.19 -2.85
N ALA A 42 -9.51 10.24 -4.16
CA ALA A 42 -8.16 10.43 -4.67
C ALA A 42 -7.60 11.81 -4.24
N ILE A 43 -8.41 12.87 -4.39
CA ILE A 43 -8.04 14.21 -3.95
C ILE A 43 -7.82 14.24 -2.43
N TYR A 44 -8.74 13.65 -1.67
CA TYR A 44 -8.65 13.61 -0.21
C TYR A 44 -7.40 12.85 0.25
N SER A 45 -7.11 11.72 -0.40
CA SER A 45 -5.94 10.90 -0.10
C SER A 45 -4.63 11.65 -0.39
N TRP A 46 -4.59 12.40 -1.49
CA TRP A 46 -3.44 13.22 -1.85
C TRP A 46 -3.20 14.37 -0.86
N VAL A 47 -4.25 15.08 -0.45
CA VAL A 47 -4.15 16.21 0.49
C VAL A 47 -3.79 15.75 1.90
N THR A 48 -4.39 14.65 2.37
CA THR A 48 -4.19 14.17 3.74
C THR A 48 -2.98 13.24 3.90
N GLY A 49 -2.44 12.72 2.80
CA GLY A 49 -1.44 11.66 2.81
C GLY A 49 -1.96 10.36 3.42
N ARG A 50 -3.29 10.17 3.51
CA ARG A 50 -3.91 8.94 4.00
C ARG A 50 -4.52 8.19 2.84
N ASP A 51 -4.47 6.87 2.86
CA ASP A 51 -5.10 6.05 1.83
C ASP A 51 -6.59 5.87 2.18
N CYS A 52 -7.47 6.73 1.68
CA CYS A 52 -8.90 6.71 1.97
C CYS A 52 -9.73 6.43 0.71
N SER A 53 -10.78 5.61 0.83
CA SER A 53 -11.71 5.37 -0.28
C SER A 53 -13.09 4.89 0.15
N LEU A 54 -14.10 5.31 -0.62
CA LEU A 54 -15.48 4.83 -0.50
C LEU A 54 -15.61 3.34 -0.85
N VAL A 55 -14.77 2.83 -1.76
CA VAL A 55 -14.76 1.39 -2.12
C VAL A 55 -14.39 0.51 -0.91
N ARG A 56 -13.51 0.99 -0.02
CA ARG A 56 -13.20 0.30 1.25
C ARG A 56 -14.42 0.30 2.16
N LEU A 57 -15.09 1.43 2.27
CA LEU A 57 -16.29 1.57 3.08
C LEU A 57 -17.42 0.64 2.61
N ASP A 58 -17.59 0.49 1.29
CA ASP A 58 -18.55 -0.44 0.67
C ASP A 58 -18.26 -1.92 1.03
N ARG A 59 -16.98 -2.27 1.20
CA ARG A 59 -16.53 -3.59 1.67
C ARG A 59 -16.64 -3.79 3.19
N GLY A 60 -17.19 -2.82 3.92
CA GLY A 60 -17.24 -2.84 5.39
C GLY A 60 -15.91 -2.56 6.07
N GLU A 61 -14.91 -2.07 5.34
CA GLU A 61 -13.63 -1.64 5.90
C GLU A 61 -13.69 -0.16 6.35
N PRO A 62 -12.79 0.28 7.25
CA PRO A 62 -12.69 1.70 7.56
C PRO A 62 -12.36 2.53 6.31
N TYR A 63 -13.00 3.70 6.21
CA TYR A 63 -12.87 4.63 5.09
C TYR A 63 -11.40 4.94 4.75
N CYS A 64 -10.58 5.23 5.77
CA CYS A 64 -9.13 5.35 5.62
C CYS A 64 -8.45 4.05 6.08
N ARG A 65 -7.45 3.62 5.31
CA ARG A 65 -6.63 2.45 5.62
C ARG A 65 -5.95 2.63 6.97
N THR A 66 -6.19 1.69 7.86
CA THR A 66 -5.49 1.61 9.14
C THR A 66 -4.06 1.10 8.90
N PRO A 67 -3.04 1.69 9.55
CA PRO A 67 -1.69 1.14 9.51
C PRO A 67 -1.68 -0.30 10.03
N GLU A 68 -1.17 -1.24 9.22
CA GLU A 68 -0.98 -2.63 9.65
C GLU A 68 0.02 -2.66 10.81
N PRO A 69 -0.27 -3.37 11.92
CA PRO A 69 0.69 -3.54 13.00
C PRO A 69 2.00 -4.18 12.53
N LEU A 70 3.08 -3.93 13.26
CA LEU A 70 4.35 -4.62 13.01
C LEU A 70 4.14 -6.13 13.18
N PRO A 71 4.78 -6.97 12.34
CA PRO A 71 4.71 -8.40 12.56
C PRO A 71 5.36 -8.68 13.92
N PRO A 72 4.86 -9.68 14.66
CA PRO A 72 5.52 -10.10 15.89
C PRO A 72 6.97 -10.51 15.57
N PRO A 73 7.91 -10.26 16.50
CA PRO A 73 9.29 -10.71 16.32
C PRO A 73 9.31 -12.22 16.10
N VAL A 74 10.09 -12.68 15.12
CA VAL A 74 10.27 -14.12 14.89
C VAL A 74 11.03 -14.73 16.06
N PRO A 75 10.60 -15.89 16.58
CA PRO A 75 11.32 -16.55 17.67
C PRO A 75 12.63 -17.14 17.14
N TYR A 76 13.72 -16.95 17.88
CA TYR A 76 14.99 -17.58 17.58
C TYR A 76 14.97 -19.04 18.01
N CYS A 77 15.02 -19.97 17.04
CA CYS A 77 14.93 -21.40 17.31
C CYS A 77 16.17 -22.14 16.82
N THR A 78 16.76 -22.98 17.68
CA THR A 78 17.95 -23.77 17.36
C THR A 78 17.63 -25.25 17.26
N GLN A 79 18.42 -25.99 16.48
CA GLN A 79 18.32 -27.43 16.40
C GLN A 79 19.04 -28.06 17.60
N THR A 80 18.32 -28.83 18.41
CA THR A 80 18.92 -29.66 19.48
C THR A 80 18.90 -31.13 19.08
N ILE A 81 19.50 -32.00 19.91
CA ILE A 81 19.72 -33.43 19.61
C ILE A 81 18.40 -34.20 19.33
N GLY A 82 17.26 -33.71 19.80
CA GLY A 82 15.96 -34.38 19.61
C GLY A 82 14.80 -33.51 19.13
N ALA A 83 14.94 -32.18 19.11
CA ALA A 83 13.86 -31.26 18.74
C ALA A 83 14.37 -29.86 18.38
N VAL A 84 13.50 -29.05 17.79
CA VAL A 84 13.71 -27.60 17.67
C VAL A 84 13.30 -26.94 18.97
N THR A 85 14.21 -26.17 19.57
CA THR A 85 13.95 -25.41 20.80
C THR A 85 13.98 -23.92 20.49
N CYS A 86 12.89 -23.22 20.80
CA CYS A 86 12.76 -21.78 20.60
C CYS A 86 13.06 -21.02 21.90
N TRP A 87 13.88 -19.99 21.79
CA TRP A 87 14.42 -19.25 22.91
C TRP A 87 13.76 -17.87 22.99
N ARG A 88 13.41 -17.45 24.21
CA ARG A 88 12.88 -16.11 24.46
C ARG A 88 13.98 -15.04 24.45
N ASP A 89 15.17 -15.40 24.91
CA ASP A 89 16.34 -14.52 24.95
C ASP A 89 17.54 -15.22 24.28
N PRO A 90 17.79 -14.95 22.98
CA PRO A 90 18.90 -15.55 22.25
C PRO A 90 20.28 -15.05 22.67
N GLN A 91 20.38 -13.95 23.43
CA GLN A 91 21.67 -13.43 23.90
C GLN A 91 22.28 -14.31 24.99
N ASN A 92 21.44 -15.08 25.70
CA ASN A 92 21.85 -15.95 26.78
C ASN A 92 22.02 -17.43 26.35
N LEU A 93 22.04 -17.71 25.03
CA LEU A 93 22.28 -19.07 24.55
C LEU A 93 23.76 -19.48 24.76
N PRO A 94 24.02 -20.66 25.33
CA PRO A 94 25.35 -21.27 25.26
C PRO A 94 25.73 -21.47 23.78
N ASP A 95 26.94 -21.06 23.42
CA ASP A 95 27.58 -21.28 22.11
C ASP A 95 26.92 -20.63 20.88
N HIS A 96 25.83 -19.86 21.04
CA HIS A 96 25.09 -19.22 19.93
C HIS A 96 24.83 -20.17 18.74
N ALA A 97 24.32 -21.37 19.03
CA ALA A 97 24.02 -22.38 18.03
C ALA A 97 23.18 -21.82 16.86
N PRO A 98 23.43 -22.21 15.60
CA PRO A 98 22.78 -21.61 14.45
C PRO A 98 21.25 -21.78 14.48
N GLU A 99 20.55 -20.75 13.98
CA GLU A 99 19.11 -20.77 13.88
C GLU A 99 18.63 -21.73 12.79
N VAL A 100 17.51 -22.41 13.04
CA VAL A 100 16.86 -23.31 12.08
C VAL A 100 16.14 -22.51 11.00
N ALA A 101 15.59 -21.34 11.35
CA ALA A 101 14.94 -20.46 10.40
C ALA A 101 15.98 -19.82 9.46
N GLN A 102 15.75 -19.97 8.15
CA GLN A 102 16.62 -19.42 7.10
C GLN A 102 16.05 -18.10 6.52
N GLY A 103 15.02 -17.53 7.15
CA GLY A 103 14.32 -16.35 6.69
C GLY A 103 14.86 -15.04 7.30
N PRO A 104 14.49 -13.88 6.73
CA PRO A 104 14.80 -12.60 7.34
C PRO A 104 14.06 -12.44 8.68
N GLN A 105 14.78 -12.05 9.73
CA GLN A 105 14.19 -11.81 11.05
C GLN A 105 13.45 -10.48 11.17
N SER A 106 13.71 -9.55 10.24
CA SER A 106 13.08 -8.25 10.20
C SER A 106 12.81 -7.82 8.76
N LEU A 107 11.91 -6.84 8.62
CA LEU A 107 11.62 -6.25 7.33
C LEU A 107 12.81 -5.40 6.87
N SER A 108 13.20 -5.57 5.62
CA SER A 108 14.19 -4.71 4.98
C SER A 108 13.70 -3.26 4.92
N PRO A 109 14.60 -2.27 4.78
CA PRO A 109 14.21 -0.87 4.61
C PRO A 109 13.23 -0.66 3.46
N ALA A 110 13.40 -1.39 2.35
CA ALA A 110 12.50 -1.34 1.20
C ALA A 110 11.10 -1.89 1.52
N GLN A 111 11.03 -2.99 2.28
CA GLN A 111 9.75 -3.57 2.73
C GLN A 111 9.03 -2.63 3.72
N LEU A 112 9.76 -2.02 4.65
CA LEU A 112 9.22 -1.03 5.58
C LEU A 112 8.73 0.21 4.84
N ALA A 113 9.48 0.69 3.85
CA ALA A 113 9.07 1.80 3.00
C ALA A 113 7.77 1.45 2.27
N ASN A 114 7.70 0.28 1.62
CA ASN A 114 6.50 -0.17 0.90
C ASN A 114 5.27 -0.27 1.83
N ARG A 115 5.43 -0.85 3.02
CA ARG A 115 4.35 -0.90 4.02
C ARG A 115 3.84 0.50 4.37
N ARG A 116 4.75 1.46 4.57
CA ARG A 116 4.43 2.83 4.96
C ARG A 116 4.00 3.71 3.79
N ARG A 117 4.03 3.21 2.55
CA ARG A 117 3.57 3.97 1.39
C ARG A 117 2.11 4.35 1.57
N THR A 118 1.89 5.63 1.39
CA THR A 118 0.58 6.26 1.26
C THR A 118 0.31 6.41 -0.23
N TRP A 119 -0.96 6.49 -0.61
CA TRP A 119 -1.35 6.74 -1.98
C TRP A 119 -0.91 8.16 -2.41
N PRO A 120 -0.51 8.42 -3.67
CA PRO A 120 -0.59 7.57 -4.87
C PRO A 120 0.29 6.32 -4.89
#